data_AF-X6M5R8-F1
#
_entry.id   AF-X6M5R8-F1
#
_cell.length_a   1.000
_cell.length_b   1.000
_cell.length_c   1.000
_cell.angle_alpha   90.00
_cell.angle_beta   90.00
_cell.angle_gamma   90.00
#
_symmetry.space_group_name_H-M   'P 1'
#
loop_
_entity.id
_entity.type
_entity.pdbx_description
1 polymer ?
#
loop_
_entity_poly.entity_id
_entity_poly.type
_entity_poly.pdbx_seq_one_letter_code
_entity_poly.pdbx_strand_id
1 'polypeptide(L)'
;LLCSFYRNIQKQSVIYEGEEEEAKKSEQFNLQAFEEELKEAQKITEHIIIGGDWNAHNPAWLDNNIDHIGEIVLDFIVSNNLHILNSLPFDTTFLKEGGSSSIDISLCSHSLLPLCSNWRTDDYHLDVDSDHLPITFNILAPWSQSRIERQKIETWNLSC
;
A
#
# COMPACT_ATOMS: atom_id res chain seq x y z
N LEU A 1 -7.77 -12.95 6.21
CA LEU A 1 -7.44 -11.77 5.39
C LEU A 1 -6.95 -10.69 6.34
N LEU A 2 -5.67 -10.36 6.29
CA LEU A 2 -5.14 -9.17 6.96
C LEU A 2 -5.09 -8.07 5.90
N CYS A 3 -5.75 -6.95 6.18
CA CYS A 3 -5.72 -5.74 5.35
C CYS A 3 -5.19 -4.60 6.20
N SER A 4 -4.02 -4.09 5.86
CA SER A 4 -3.46 -2.86 6.44
C SER A 4 -3.45 -1.79 5.35
N PHE A 5 -4.06 -0.65 5.65
CA PHE A 5 -4.10 0.52 4.76
C PHE A 5 -3.22 1.62 5.37
N TYR A 6 -2.16 2.01 4.67
CA TYR A 6 -1.28 3.09 5.11
C TYR A 6 -1.60 4.36 4.34
N ARG A 7 -1.81 5.46 5.06
CA ARG A 7 -2.02 6.79 4.50
C ARG A 7 -0.76 7.60 4.78
N ASN A 8 -0.22 8.28 3.76
CA ASN A 8 0.79 9.32 3.88
C ASN A 8 2.24 8.84 4.12
N ILE A 9 2.80 8.02 3.20
CA ILE A 9 4.26 7.75 3.12
C ILE A 9 4.92 8.97 2.46
N GLN A 10 4.94 10.11 3.15
CA GLN A 10 5.50 11.33 2.57
C GLN A 10 7.01 11.19 2.32
N LYS A 11 7.43 11.65 1.13
CA LYS A 11 8.82 11.69 0.65
C LYS A 11 9.75 12.18 1.74
N GLN A 12 10.67 11.33 2.20
CA GLN A 12 11.74 11.75 3.10
C GLN A 12 13.04 11.10 2.69
N SER A 13 14.00 11.99 2.43
CA SER A 13 15.36 11.75 1.95
C SER A 13 16.00 10.53 2.60
N VAL A 14 16.32 9.50 1.80
CA VAL A 14 17.22 8.42 2.24
C VAL A 14 18.57 9.03 2.55
N ILE A 15 18.93 9.10 3.83
CA ILE A 15 20.26 9.53 4.27
C ILE A 15 21.05 8.25 4.54
N TYR A 16 22.15 8.06 3.80
CA TYR A 16 23.20 7.12 4.19
C TYR A 16 23.98 7.72 5.36
N GLU A 17 24.41 6.89 6.30
CA GLU A 17 25.32 7.29 7.38
C GLU A 17 26.54 8.01 6.79
N GLY A 18 26.61 9.34 6.91
CA GLY A 18 27.73 10.09 6.34
C GLY A 18 27.71 11.61 6.36
N GLU A 19 26.57 12.31 6.49
CA GLU A 19 26.58 13.79 6.50
C GLU A 19 25.61 14.37 7.55
N GLU A 20 26.19 15.09 8.52
CA GLU A 20 25.48 15.91 9.51
C GLU A 20 25.07 17.24 8.86
N GLU A 21 23.79 17.40 8.50
CA GLU A 21 23.15 18.71 8.51
C GLU A 21 21.74 18.63 9.10
N GLU A 22 21.45 19.54 10.03
CA GLU A 22 20.18 19.69 10.76
C GLU A 22 19.02 19.99 9.80
N ALA A 23 18.41 18.94 9.24
CA ALA A 23 17.14 19.03 8.53
C ALA A 23 15.97 18.68 9.47
N LYS A 24 14.90 19.49 9.40
CA LYS A 24 13.63 19.32 10.13
C LYS A 24 13.25 17.84 10.23
N LYS A 25 12.99 17.38 11.46
CA LYS A 25 12.56 16.01 11.80
C LYS A 25 11.19 15.73 11.19
N SER A 26 11.17 15.46 9.89
CA SER A 26 10.06 14.82 9.21
C SER A 26 10.12 13.33 9.56
N GLU A 27 8.98 12.66 9.78
CA GLU A 27 8.92 11.22 10.11
C GLU A 27 9.16 10.36 8.87
N GLN A 28 10.37 9.83 8.70
CA GLN A 28 10.78 9.14 7.47
C GLN A 28 10.17 7.75 7.41
N PHE A 29 9.63 7.37 6.24
CA PHE A 29 9.14 6.01 6.05
C PHE A 29 10.29 5.01 6.19
N ASN A 30 10.25 4.25 7.28
CA ASN A 30 11.24 3.27 7.60
C ASN A 30 10.85 1.92 6.97
N LEU A 31 11.32 1.69 5.75
CA LEU A 31 11.04 0.46 5.01
C LEU A 31 11.54 -0.80 5.74
N GLN A 32 12.63 -0.69 6.51
CA GLN A 32 13.14 -1.80 7.31
C GLN A 32 12.15 -2.19 8.43
N ALA A 33 11.62 -1.22 9.16
CA ALA A 33 10.61 -1.47 10.18
C ALA A 33 9.32 -2.04 9.56
N PHE A 34 8.94 -1.56 8.38
CA PHE A 34 7.80 -2.08 7.64
C PHE A 34 8.03 -3.54 7.18
N GLU A 35 9.25 -3.88 6.76
CA GLU A 35 9.62 -5.25 6.41
C GLU A 35 9.57 -6.18 7.63
N GLU A 36 9.95 -5.71 8.82
CA GLU A 36 9.79 -6.46 10.06
C GLU A 36 8.31 -6.72 10.39
N GLU A 37 7.44 -5.71 10.23
CA GLU A 37 5.98 -5.86 10.40
C GLU A 37 5.41 -6.89 9.41
N LEU A 38 5.83 -6.82 8.14
CA LEU A 38 5.44 -7.79 7.12
C LEU A 38 5.85 -9.22 7.52
N LYS A 39 7.08 -9.41 8.01
CA LYS A 39 7.57 -10.72 8.47
C LYS A 39 6.76 -11.26 9.64
N GLU A 40 6.37 -10.43 10.60
CA GLU A 40 5.49 -10.88 11.70
C GLU A 40 4.09 -11.25 11.18
N ALA A 41 3.52 -10.46 10.27
CA ALA A 41 2.24 -10.78 9.64
C ALA A 41 2.28 -12.11 8.86
N GLN A 42 3.37 -12.37 8.14
CA GLN A 42 3.60 -13.62 7.39
C GLN A 42 3.66 -14.86 8.29
N LYS A 43 4.03 -14.73 9.57
CA LYS A 43 3.97 -15.84 10.54
C LYS A 43 2.53 -16.20 10.92
N ILE A 44 1.59 -15.27 10.77
CA ILE A 44 0.18 -15.43 11.15
C ILE A 44 -0.65 -15.91 9.96
N THR A 45 -0.39 -15.40 8.75
CA THR A 45 -1.17 -15.72 7.56
C THR A 45 -0.35 -15.62 6.28
N GLU A 46 -0.66 -16.49 5.32
CA GLU A 46 -0.12 -16.40 3.96
C GLU A 46 -0.94 -15.47 3.05
N HIS A 47 -2.04 -14.89 3.55
CA HIS A 47 -2.99 -14.08 2.77
C HIS A 47 -2.92 -12.61 3.19
N ILE A 48 -2.02 -11.87 2.54
CA ILE A 48 -1.70 -10.47 2.86
C ILE A 48 -2.03 -9.58 1.65
N ILE A 49 -2.76 -8.50 1.93
CA ILE A 49 -2.96 -7.37 1.02
C ILE A 49 -2.34 -6.13 1.68
N ILE A 50 -1.55 -5.40 0.91
CA ILE A 50 -0.95 -4.14 1.32
C ILE A 50 -1.40 -3.08 0.32
N GLY A 51 -1.98 -1.99 0.79
CA GLY A 51 -2.34 -0.86 -0.06
C GLY A 51 -1.99 0.45 0.64
N GLY A 52 -1.49 1.41 -0.11
CA GLY A 52 -1.21 2.74 0.42
C GLY A 52 -0.62 3.68 -0.61
N ASP A 53 -0.50 4.93 -0.21
CA ASP A 53 0.28 5.96 -0.89
C ASP A 53 1.75 5.76 -0.50
N TRP A 54 2.61 5.41 -1.46
CA TRP A 54 4.05 5.16 -1.28
C TRP A 54 4.91 6.34 -1.70
N ASN A 55 4.32 7.30 -2.43
CA ASN A 55 4.99 8.47 -2.96
C ASN A 55 6.34 8.14 -3.65
N ALA A 56 6.37 7.01 -4.36
CA ALA A 56 7.52 6.43 -5.04
C ALA A 56 7.19 6.23 -6.52
N HIS A 57 8.14 6.52 -7.41
CA HIS A 57 7.91 6.46 -8.85
C HIS A 57 8.65 5.28 -9.47
N ASN A 58 7.93 4.39 -10.15
CA ASN A 58 8.53 3.34 -10.97
C ASN A 58 7.53 2.81 -12.03
N PRO A 59 8.00 2.50 -13.26
CA PRO A 59 7.14 1.87 -14.28
C PRO A 59 6.54 0.51 -13.87
N ALA A 60 7.09 -0.17 -12.87
CA ALA A 60 6.57 -1.45 -12.36
C ALA A 60 5.14 -1.36 -11.84
N TRP A 61 4.69 -0.18 -11.38
CA TRP A 61 3.30 0.11 -11.01
C TRP A 61 2.70 1.24 -11.86
N LEU A 62 3.15 1.32 -13.11
CA LEU A 62 2.59 2.17 -14.17
C LEU A 62 2.86 3.68 -14.01
N ASP A 63 3.80 4.09 -13.16
CA ASP A 63 4.25 5.49 -13.15
C ASP A 63 5.12 5.79 -14.38
N ASN A 64 4.99 7.00 -14.93
CA ASN A 64 5.77 7.42 -16.09
C ASN A 64 7.22 7.82 -15.73
N ASN A 65 7.52 7.97 -14.44
CA ASN A 65 8.84 8.32 -13.93
C ASN A 65 9.45 7.17 -13.13
N ILE A 66 10.76 7.31 -12.85
CA ILE A 66 11.48 6.45 -11.93
C ILE A 66 12.28 7.32 -10.96
N ASP A 67 12.26 6.98 -9.69
CA ASP A 67 13.13 7.58 -8.68
C ASP A 67 13.79 6.51 -7.78
N HIS A 68 14.79 6.95 -7.01
CA HIS A 68 15.55 6.08 -6.11
C HIS A 68 14.67 5.40 -5.05
N ILE A 69 13.60 6.06 -4.61
CA ILE A 69 12.64 5.47 -3.67
C ILE A 69 11.89 4.34 -4.36
N GLY A 70 11.46 4.53 -5.61
CA GLY A 70 10.83 3.51 -6.42
C GLY A 70 11.72 2.29 -6.68
N GLU A 71 13.02 2.47 -6.89
CA GLU A 71 13.97 1.36 -6.99
C GLU A 71 14.06 0.55 -5.69
N ILE A 72 14.19 1.23 -4.55
CA ILE A 72 14.22 0.57 -3.23
C ILE A 72 12.90 -0.18 -2.94
N VAL A 73 11.76 0.44 -3.23
CA VAL A 73 10.44 -0.18 -3.02
C VAL A 73 10.29 -1.40 -3.93
N LEU A 74 10.76 -1.33 -5.18
CA LEU A 74 10.75 -2.48 -6.08
C LEU A 74 11.61 -3.64 -5.54
N ASP A 75 12.80 -3.36 -5.03
CA ASP A 75 13.66 -4.36 -4.40
C ASP A 75 12.99 -5.01 -3.18
N PHE A 76 12.30 -4.21 -2.35
CA PHE A 76 11.50 -4.71 -1.23
C PHE A 76 10.37 -5.64 -1.70
N ILE A 77 9.62 -5.25 -2.73
CA ILE A 77 8.52 -6.05 -3.29
C ILE A 77 9.05 -7.41 -3.77
N VAL A 78 10.13 -7.40 -4.54
CA VAL A 78 10.75 -8.61 -5.09
C VAL A 78 11.31 -9.50 -3.97
N SER A 79 12.06 -8.92 -3.03
CA SER A 79 12.70 -9.66 -1.93
C SER A 79 11.70 -10.34 -1.01
N ASN A 80 10.47 -9.80 -0.91
CA ASN A 80 9.41 -10.34 -0.06
C ASN A 80 8.36 -11.16 -0.80
N ASN A 81 8.58 -11.47 -2.09
CA ASN A 81 7.64 -12.23 -2.94
C ASN A 81 6.22 -11.64 -2.93
N LEU A 82 6.14 -10.32 -2.99
CA LEU A 82 4.91 -9.57 -3.14
C LEU A 82 4.64 -9.32 -4.63
N HIS A 83 3.36 -9.21 -4.99
CA HIS A 83 2.91 -9.03 -6.37
C HIS A 83 2.15 -7.71 -6.48
N ILE A 84 2.49 -6.92 -7.50
CA ILE A 84 1.84 -5.64 -7.80
C ILE A 84 0.48 -5.91 -8.46
N LEU A 85 -0.57 -5.29 -7.94
CA LEU A 85 -1.93 -5.39 -8.44
C LEU A 85 -2.32 -4.24 -9.38
N ASN A 86 -1.58 -3.12 -9.35
CA ASN A 86 -1.78 -1.99 -10.26
C ASN A 86 -1.83 -2.51 -11.70
N SER A 87 -2.84 -2.11 -12.47
CA SER A 87 -3.10 -2.70 -13.77
C SER A 87 -3.64 -1.68 -14.78
N LEU A 88 -3.21 -1.84 -16.03
CA LEU A 88 -3.72 -1.04 -17.13
C LEU A 88 -5.22 -1.32 -17.37
N PRO A 89 -5.98 -0.33 -17.86
CA PRO A 89 -5.53 1.00 -18.31
C PRO A 89 -5.46 2.06 -17.20
N PHE A 90 -5.51 1.68 -15.92
CA PHE A 90 -5.63 2.60 -14.78
C PHE A 90 -4.24 3.02 -14.25
N ASP A 91 -3.49 3.76 -15.05
CA ASP A 91 -2.10 4.18 -14.76
C ASP A 91 -1.98 5.49 -13.97
N THR A 92 -3.07 5.99 -13.42
CA THR A 92 -3.11 7.23 -12.64
C THR A 92 -3.81 6.98 -11.31
N THR A 93 -3.11 7.24 -10.21
CA THR A 93 -3.67 7.16 -8.84
C THR A 93 -3.69 8.52 -8.14
N PHE A 94 -2.89 9.47 -8.62
CA PHE A 94 -2.84 10.84 -8.13
C PHE A 94 -2.96 11.82 -9.31
N LEU A 95 -3.84 12.79 -9.18
CA LEU A 95 -4.15 13.81 -10.17
C LEU A 95 -4.26 15.17 -9.50
N LYS A 96 -3.41 16.11 -9.93
CA LYS A 96 -3.44 17.50 -9.47
C LYS A 96 -3.34 18.46 -10.64
N GLU A 97 -3.78 19.70 -10.46
CA GLU A 97 -3.52 20.78 -11.42
C GLU A 97 -2.02 20.84 -11.76
N GLY A 98 -1.65 20.40 -12.97
CA GLY A 98 -0.28 20.41 -13.46
C GLY A 98 0.38 19.04 -13.66
N GLY A 99 -0.26 17.92 -13.27
CA GLY A 99 0.29 16.60 -13.56
C GLY A 99 -0.48 15.43 -12.93
N SER A 100 -0.13 14.22 -13.39
CA SER A 100 -0.61 12.96 -12.83
C SER A 100 0.55 12.02 -12.55
N SER A 101 0.33 11.10 -11.61
CA SER A 101 1.28 10.05 -11.23
C SER A 101 0.57 8.79 -10.72
N SER A 102 1.32 7.69 -10.65
CA SER A 102 0.91 6.43 -10.04
C SER A 102 1.80 6.19 -8.82
N ILE A 103 1.38 6.72 -7.68
CA ILE A 103 2.15 6.67 -6.42
C ILE A 103 1.48 5.85 -5.32
N ASP A 104 0.24 5.43 -5.56
CA ASP A 104 -0.48 4.50 -4.70
C ASP A 104 -0.30 3.07 -5.24
N ILE A 105 0.25 2.19 -4.42
CA ILE A 105 0.61 0.83 -4.83
C ILE A 105 -0.22 -0.16 -4.04
N SER A 106 -0.86 -1.07 -4.76
CA SER A 106 -1.57 -2.22 -4.22
C SER A 106 -0.74 -3.48 -4.43
N LEU A 107 -0.44 -4.19 -3.34
CA LEU A 107 0.36 -5.41 -3.33
C LEU A 107 -0.43 -6.57 -2.73
N CYS A 108 -0.15 -7.78 -3.19
CA CYS A 108 -0.62 -9.00 -2.55
C CYS A 108 0.49 -10.04 -2.35
N SER A 109 0.32 -10.87 -1.32
CA SER A 109 1.06 -12.13 -1.21
C SER A 109 0.77 -13.05 -2.40
N HIS A 110 1.73 -13.87 -2.79
CA HIS A 110 1.59 -14.82 -3.91
C HIS A 110 0.32 -15.68 -3.86
N SER A 111 -0.11 -16.12 -2.67
CA SER A 111 -1.32 -16.94 -2.47
C SER A 111 -2.62 -16.26 -2.94
N LEU A 112 -2.67 -14.92 -2.94
CA LEU A 112 -3.85 -14.13 -3.28
C LEU A 112 -3.86 -13.63 -4.71
N LEU A 113 -2.74 -13.67 -5.42
CA LEU A 113 -2.63 -13.20 -6.80
C LEU A 113 -3.71 -13.78 -7.72
N PRO A 114 -3.98 -15.11 -7.77
CA PRO A 114 -5.02 -15.65 -8.66
C PRO A 114 -6.45 -15.30 -8.23
N LEU A 115 -6.63 -14.75 -7.03
CA LEU A 115 -7.93 -14.37 -6.48
C LEU A 115 -8.22 -12.88 -6.67
N CYS A 116 -7.19 -12.06 -6.92
CA CYS A 116 -7.33 -10.63 -7.13
C CYS A 116 -7.66 -10.33 -8.59
N SER A 117 -8.66 -9.48 -8.84
CA SER A 117 -9.08 -9.12 -10.19
C SER A 117 -9.74 -7.74 -10.25
N ASN A 118 -9.91 -7.21 -11.46
CA ASN A 118 -10.61 -5.95 -11.72
C ASN A 118 -10.03 -4.76 -10.93
N TRP A 119 -8.71 -4.70 -10.79
CA TRP A 119 -8.04 -3.54 -10.20
C TRP A 119 -8.21 -2.31 -11.10
N ARG A 120 -8.63 -1.21 -10.50
CA ARG A 120 -8.88 0.05 -11.18
C ARG A 120 -8.81 1.23 -10.22
N THR A 121 -8.57 2.40 -10.79
CA THR A 121 -8.88 3.68 -10.16
C THR A 121 -10.25 4.13 -10.64
N ASP A 122 -11.10 4.60 -9.72
CA ASP A 122 -12.42 5.12 -10.04
C ASP A 122 -12.28 6.63 -10.26
N ASP A 123 -12.59 7.10 -11.46
CA ASP A 123 -12.47 8.51 -11.81
C ASP A 123 -13.75 9.28 -11.43
N TYR A 124 -13.55 10.37 -10.70
CA TYR A 124 -14.38 11.57 -10.79
C TYR A 124 -15.79 11.61 -10.15
N HIS A 125 -16.46 10.49 -9.84
CA HIS A 125 -17.87 10.53 -9.36
C HIS A 125 -18.10 10.26 -7.87
N LEU A 126 -17.03 10.13 -7.08
CA LEU A 126 -17.15 9.84 -5.65
C LEU A 126 -17.17 11.08 -4.73
N ASP A 127 -17.14 12.31 -5.29
CA ASP A 127 -17.16 13.58 -4.54
C ASP A 127 -16.23 13.55 -3.31
N VAL A 128 -14.98 13.10 -3.50
CA VAL A 128 -14.00 12.96 -2.40
C VAL A 128 -13.11 14.18 -2.19
N ASP A 129 -13.25 15.24 -3.01
CA ASP A 129 -12.42 16.46 -2.98
C ASP A 129 -10.92 16.17 -2.74
N SER A 130 -10.39 15.11 -3.38
CA SER A 130 -9.04 14.62 -3.17
C SER A 130 -8.29 14.53 -4.49
N ASP A 131 -7.00 14.91 -4.45
CA ASP A 131 -6.07 14.69 -5.56
C ASP A 131 -5.74 13.20 -5.75
N HIS A 132 -6.04 12.31 -4.79
CA HIS A 132 -5.90 10.86 -4.98
C HIS A 132 -7.19 10.24 -5.51
N LEU A 133 -7.06 9.36 -6.51
CA LEU A 133 -8.15 8.58 -7.08
C LEU A 133 -8.42 7.33 -6.23
N PRO A 134 -9.68 7.03 -5.87
CA PRO A 134 -10.03 5.81 -5.17
C PRO A 134 -9.62 4.56 -5.96
N ILE A 135 -9.02 3.59 -5.27
CA ILE A 135 -8.62 2.31 -5.84
C ILE A 135 -9.62 1.23 -5.42
N THR A 136 -10.09 0.47 -6.41
CA THR A 136 -11.01 -0.66 -6.19
C THR A 136 -10.50 -1.91 -6.91
N PHE A 137 -10.60 -3.07 -6.26
CA PHE A 137 -10.39 -4.38 -6.87
C PHE A 137 -11.21 -5.46 -6.13
N ASN A 138 -11.34 -6.62 -6.75
CA ASN A 138 -12.08 -7.75 -6.21
C ASN A 138 -11.11 -8.80 -5.67
N ILE A 139 -11.48 -9.43 -4.54
CA ILE A 139 -10.82 -10.62 -4.03
C ILE A 139 -11.85 -11.76 -4.03
N LEU A 140 -11.57 -12.81 -4.79
CA LEU A 140 -12.40 -14.00 -4.79
C LEU A 140 -12.24 -14.75 -3.47
N ALA A 141 -13.27 -14.74 -2.65
CA ALA A 141 -13.33 -15.53 -1.42
C ALA A 141 -14.33 -16.69 -1.58
N PRO A 142 -13.94 -17.95 -1.30
CA PRO A 142 -14.92 -19.01 -1.18
C PRO A 142 -15.84 -18.69 -0.01
N TRP A 143 -17.14 -18.69 -0.25
CA TRP A 143 -18.13 -18.61 0.82
C TRP A 143 -17.98 -19.84 1.71
N SER A 144 -17.42 -19.66 2.91
CA SER A 144 -17.64 -20.61 3.99
C SER A 144 -19.02 -20.31 4.59
N GLN A 145 -19.85 -21.32 4.82
CA GLN A 145 -21.02 -21.15 5.69
C GLN A 145 -20.52 -20.62 7.03
N SER A 146 -20.73 -19.34 7.31
CA SER A 146 -20.33 -18.76 8.58
C SER A 146 -21.12 -19.47 9.67
N ARG A 147 -20.46 -20.32 10.47
CA ARG A 147 -20.89 -20.48 11.85
C ARG A 147 -20.74 -19.10 12.47
N ILE A 148 -21.84 -18.37 12.58
CA ILE A 148 -21.91 -17.13 13.34
C ILE A 148 -21.73 -17.53 14.80
N GLU A 149 -20.49 -17.69 15.23
CA GLU A 149 -20.16 -17.73 16.65
C GLU A 149 -20.17 -16.27 17.11
N ARG A 150 -21.06 -15.95 18.06
CA ARG A 150 -21.11 -14.62 18.67
C ARG A 150 -19.73 -14.29 19.23
N GLN A 151 -19.01 -13.38 18.59
CA GLN A 151 -17.79 -12.85 19.16
C GLN A 151 -18.15 -12.00 20.38
N LYS A 152 -17.51 -12.30 21.51
CA LYS A 152 -17.68 -11.60 22.76
C LYS A 152 -16.99 -10.24 22.61
N ILE A 153 -17.78 -9.18 22.46
CA ILE A 153 -17.27 -7.80 22.45
C ILE A 153 -16.86 -7.47 23.88
N GLU A 154 -15.56 -7.29 24.12
CA GLU A 154 -15.07 -6.72 25.37
C GLU A 154 -14.79 -5.23 25.16
N THR A 155 -15.67 -4.39 25.69
CA THR A 155 -15.50 -2.93 25.74
C THR A 155 -14.67 -2.55 26.97
N TRP A 156 -13.53 -1.90 26.76
CA TRP A 156 -12.75 -1.26 27.81
C TRP A 156 -13.26 0.16 28.01
N ASN A 157 -13.96 0.41 29.11
CA ASN A 157 -14.28 1.78 29.53
C ASN A 157 -13.03 2.36 30.21
N LEU A 158 -12.35 3.29 29.54
CA LEU A 158 -11.40 4.16 30.22
C LEU A 158 -12.20 5.22 30.98
N SER A 159 -12.27 5.05 32.30
CA SER A 159 -12.77 6.08 33.21
C SER A 159 -11.85 7.29 33.15
N CYS A 160 -12.45 8.48 33.03
CA CYS A 160 -11.78 9.78 33.00
C CYS A 160 -10.87 10.04 34.20
#